data_AF-R5LQM7-F1
#
_entry.id   AF-R5LQM7-F1
#
_cell.length_a   1.000
_cell.length_b   1.000
_cell.length_c   1.000
_cell.angle_alpha   90.00
_cell.angle_beta   90.00
_cell.angle_gamma   90.00
#
_symmetry.space_group_name_H-M   'P 1'
#
loop_
_entity.id
_entity.type
_entity.pdbx_description
1 polymer ?
#
loop_
_entity_poly.entity_id
_entity_poly.type
_entity_poly.pdbx_seq_one_letter_code
_entity_poly.pdbx_strand_id
1 'polypeptide(L)'
;MDSRENVKTRRIEANVKGKIIEFDEYYMIDPTTGEEVFDRNIEIENDARLYDIYKKQMNLLTSSEIKNIRKKYDMNQKEFALSIGVGEITIHRFENGSIQTESVDSIIRLSEDPDIMYNLLIKNQANLSDNDFSSFLKKVSALKRLKHHKIADFNINDYINLNFETESINYVTNQLIIEYNTQIDNVSKKYGIEDNCGAAEYITPLKLQKLLYYIQGMALRIYGKPAFSNSISAWQYGPVVEEVYQQYKGRNPIATPKTDYEVCDGLKKIIELVVSSYGQIEAGSLIDLTHDEDPWINSVNSGTISIDFIKEYFNKVYE
;
A
#
# COMPACT_ATOMS: atom_id res chain seq x y z
N MET A 1 -7.50 -41.11 -8.54
CA MET A 1 -8.93 -41.15 -8.18
C MET A 1 -9.13 -40.06 -7.15
N ASP A 2 -9.99 -39.11 -7.47
CA ASP A 2 -10.14 -37.85 -6.73
C ASP A 2 -10.63 -38.15 -5.31
N SER A 3 -9.81 -37.90 -4.30
CA SER A 3 -9.98 -38.41 -2.93
C SER A 3 -11.07 -37.68 -2.13
N ARG A 4 -12.05 -37.05 -2.80
CA ARG A 4 -13.08 -36.20 -2.18
C ARG A 4 -14.53 -36.62 -2.48
N GLU A 5 -14.79 -37.62 -3.32
CA GLU A 5 -16.18 -38.06 -3.61
C GLU A 5 -16.90 -38.69 -2.39
N ASN A 6 -16.15 -39.12 -1.38
CA ASN A 6 -16.69 -39.84 -0.21
C ASN A 6 -16.67 -39.04 1.09
N VAL A 7 -16.45 -37.72 1.01
CA VAL A 7 -16.45 -36.84 2.20
C VAL A 7 -17.84 -36.26 2.39
N LYS A 8 -18.42 -36.48 3.57
CA LYS A 8 -19.71 -35.91 4.00
C LYS A 8 -19.50 -34.88 5.10
N THR A 9 -20.55 -34.13 5.41
CA THR A 9 -20.52 -33.05 6.40
C THR A 9 -21.66 -33.21 7.39
N ARG A 10 -21.39 -33.01 8.68
CA ARG A 10 -22.41 -32.99 9.75
C ARG A 10 -22.19 -31.79 10.67
N ARG A 11 -23.29 -31.24 11.19
CA ARG A 11 -23.25 -30.15 12.18
C ARG A 11 -23.02 -30.75 13.56
N ILE A 12 -21.99 -30.30 14.27
CA ILE A 12 -21.70 -30.72 15.64
C ILE A 12 -21.36 -29.53 16.54
N GLU A 13 -21.46 -29.75 17.85
CA GLU A 13 -21.02 -28.83 18.89
C GLU A 13 -19.76 -29.40 19.57
N ALA A 14 -18.70 -28.60 19.65
CA ALA A 14 -17.46 -28.96 20.32
C ALA A 14 -17.09 -27.94 21.40
N ASN A 15 -16.58 -28.43 22.55
CA ASN A 15 -16.10 -27.56 23.62
C ASN A 15 -14.60 -27.26 23.42
N VAL A 16 -14.28 -26.00 23.13
CA VAL A 16 -12.91 -25.52 23.03
C VAL A 16 -12.65 -24.52 24.15
N LYS A 17 -11.74 -24.86 25.07
CA LYS A 17 -11.35 -24.03 26.23
C LYS A 17 -12.54 -23.48 27.04
N GLY A 18 -13.61 -24.27 27.20
CA GLY A 18 -14.80 -23.90 27.98
C GLY A 18 -15.87 -23.15 27.18
N LYS A 19 -15.71 -22.99 25.86
CA LYS A 19 -16.72 -22.42 24.97
C LYS A 19 -17.25 -23.47 24.01
N ILE A 20 -18.57 -23.50 23.86
CA ILE A 20 -19.26 -24.37 22.90
C ILE A 20 -19.21 -23.69 21.53
N ILE A 21 -18.65 -24.39 20.56
CA ILE A 21 -18.50 -23.95 19.18
C ILE A 21 -19.29 -24.90 18.29
N GLU A 22 -20.23 -24.36 17.52
CA GLU A 22 -20.90 -25.10 16.46
C GLU A 22 -20.06 -25.05 15.17
N PHE A 23 -19.83 -26.20 14.56
CA PHE A 23 -19.17 -26.26 13.26
C PHE A 23 -19.59 -27.47 12.42
N ASP A 24 -19.28 -27.38 11.14
CA ASP A 24 -19.57 -28.39 10.14
C ASP A 24 -18.36 -29.33 10.00
N GLU A 25 -18.41 -30.47 10.69
CA GLU A 25 -17.37 -31.50 10.69
C GLU A 25 -17.44 -32.35 9.42
N TYR A 26 -16.28 -32.58 8.81
CA TYR A 26 -16.12 -33.50 7.69
C TYR A 26 -15.86 -34.91 8.17
N TYR A 27 -16.44 -35.92 7.51
CA TYR A 27 -16.16 -37.33 7.81
C TYR A 27 -16.16 -38.13 6.51
N MET A 28 -15.35 -39.19 6.45
CA MET A 28 -15.25 -40.05 5.27
C MET A 28 -16.20 -41.24 5.41
N ILE A 29 -16.79 -41.67 4.28
CA ILE A 29 -17.54 -42.92 4.20
C ILE A 29 -16.87 -43.92 3.25
N ASP A 30 -16.99 -45.21 3.51
CA ASP A 30 -16.61 -46.24 2.56
C ASP A 30 -17.67 -46.30 1.43
N PRO A 31 -17.28 -46.21 0.15
CA PRO A 31 -18.23 -46.22 -0.97
C PRO A 31 -18.94 -47.57 -1.18
N THR A 32 -18.38 -48.65 -0.64
CA THR A 32 -18.90 -50.02 -0.76
C THR A 32 -19.82 -50.38 0.40
N THR A 33 -19.45 -50.00 1.62
CA THR A 33 -20.22 -50.36 2.84
C THR A 33 -21.12 -49.24 3.34
N GLY A 34 -20.82 -47.98 2.99
CA GLY A 34 -21.51 -46.79 3.48
C GLY A 34 -21.17 -46.41 4.93
N GLU A 35 -20.25 -47.12 5.58
CA GLU A 35 -19.83 -46.89 6.96
C GLU A 35 -18.80 -45.76 7.08
N GLU A 36 -18.76 -45.08 8.24
CA GLU A 36 -17.79 -44.02 8.53
C GLU A 36 -16.38 -44.61 8.69
N VAL A 37 -15.43 -44.06 7.95
CA VAL A 37 -14.02 -44.47 7.98
C VAL A 37 -13.20 -43.35 8.60
N PHE A 38 -12.36 -43.72 9.58
CA PHE A 38 -11.41 -42.79 10.17
C PHE A 38 -10.34 -42.38 9.14
N ASP A 39 -10.29 -41.10 8.82
CA ASP A 39 -9.22 -40.50 8.01
C ASP A 39 -8.50 -39.43 8.83
N ARG A 40 -7.22 -39.70 9.13
CA ARG A 40 -6.38 -38.82 9.95
C ARG A 40 -6.26 -37.40 9.39
N ASN A 41 -6.26 -37.22 8.07
CA ASN A 41 -6.10 -35.90 7.47
C ASN A 41 -7.38 -35.08 7.62
N ILE A 42 -8.54 -35.72 7.52
CA ILE A 42 -9.84 -35.08 7.77
C ILE A 42 -9.95 -34.62 9.22
N GLU A 43 -9.54 -35.45 10.19
CA GLU A 43 -9.53 -35.06 11.60
C GLU A 43 -8.65 -33.83 11.86
N ILE A 44 -7.43 -33.81 11.29
CA ILE A 44 -6.53 -32.66 11.40
C ILE A 44 -7.15 -31.40 10.77
N GLU A 45 -7.82 -31.54 9.62
CA GLU A 45 -8.51 -30.43 8.96
C GLU A 45 -9.70 -29.91 9.81
N ASN A 46 -10.48 -30.82 10.39
CA ASN A 46 -11.59 -30.47 11.27
C ASN A 46 -11.11 -29.71 12.51
N ASP A 47 -10.07 -30.21 13.19
CA ASP A 47 -9.46 -29.55 14.35
C ASP A 47 -8.98 -28.14 13.99
N ALA A 48 -8.27 -27.99 12.86
CA ALA A 48 -7.79 -26.69 12.41
C ALA A 48 -8.95 -25.72 12.12
N ARG A 49 -10.02 -26.18 11.46
CA ARG A 49 -11.22 -25.38 11.18
C ARG A 49 -11.95 -24.99 12.46
N LEU A 50 -12.15 -25.94 13.38
CA LEU A 50 -12.77 -25.70 14.69
C LEU A 50 -12.00 -24.65 15.48
N TYR A 51 -10.67 -24.76 15.55
CA TYR A 51 -9.83 -23.80 16.25
C TYR A 51 -9.80 -22.42 15.58
N ASP A 52 -9.87 -22.34 14.25
CA ASP A 52 -10.02 -21.04 13.57
C ASP A 52 -11.38 -20.39 13.84
N ILE A 53 -12.47 -21.15 13.96
CA ILE A 53 -13.78 -20.61 14.40
C ILE A 53 -13.66 -20.07 15.83
N TYR A 54 -13.06 -20.84 16.74
CA TYR A 54 -12.80 -20.38 18.11
C TYR A 54 -11.95 -19.09 18.13
N LYS A 55 -10.85 -19.04 17.36
CA LYS A 55 -9.96 -17.87 17.26
C LYS A 55 -10.73 -16.63 16.83
N LYS A 56 -11.56 -16.72 15.77
CA LYS A 56 -12.41 -15.60 15.32
C LYS A 56 -13.34 -15.10 16.40
N GLN A 57 -14.03 -16.01 17.11
CA GLN A 57 -14.93 -15.62 18.20
C GLN A 57 -14.17 -14.91 19.33
N MET A 58 -12.92 -15.27 19.58
CA MET A 58 -12.06 -14.67 20.61
C MET A 58 -11.25 -13.46 20.11
N ASN A 59 -11.48 -12.98 18.89
CA ASN A 59 -10.71 -11.92 18.26
C ASN A 59 -9.18 -12.21 18.16
N LEU A 60 -8.84 -13.47 17.96
CA LEU A 60 -7.48 -13.94 17.69
C LEU A 60 -7.27 -14.16 16.19
N LEU A 61 -6.02 -14.02 15.72
CA LEU A 61 -5.65 -14.30 14.34
C LEU A 61 -5.89 -15.77 14.00
N THR A 62 -6.55 -16.02 12.87
CA THR A 62 -6.70 -17.33 12.26
C THR A 62 -5.39 -17.83 11.66
N SER A 63 -5.35 -19.13 11.39
CA SER A 63 -4.19 -19.80 10.77
C SER A 63 -3.84 -19.17 9.41
N SER A 64 -4.83 -18.77 8.62
CA SER A 64 -4.63 -18.10 7.33
C SER A 64 -4.16 -16.65 7.46
N GLU A 65 -4.66 -15.89 8.44
CA GLU A 65 -4.21 -14.52 8.69
C GLU A 65 -2.75 -14.47 9.12
N ILE A 66 -2.31 -15.36 10.02
CA ILE A 66 -0.90 -15.48 10.42
C ILE A 66 -0.02 -15.78 9.20
N LYS A 67 -0.46 -16.72 8.35
CA LYS A 67 0.24 -17.09 7.12
C LYS A 67 0.35 -15.91 6.15
N ASN A 68 -0.70 -15.09 6.01
CA ASN A 68 -0.72 -13.92 5.14
C ASN A 68 0.25 -12.84 5.64
N ILE A 69 0.25 -12.54 6.94
CA ILE A 69 1.18 -11.57 7.56
C ILE A 69 2.63 -11.98 7.29
N ARG A 70 2.95 -13.26 7.50
CA ARG A 70 4.29 -13.77 7.23
C ARG A 70 4.66 -13.66 5.75
N LYS A 71 3.74 -14.07 4.87
CA LYS A 71 3.99 -14.10 3.42
C LYS A 71 4.20 -12.72 2.82
N LYS A 72 3.68 -11.64 3.44
CA LYS A 72 4.00 -10.25 3.09
C LYS A 72 5.51 -9.99 2.99
N TYR A 73 6.31 -10.65 3.84
CA TYR A 73 7.75 -10.48 3.93
C TYR A 73 8.54 -11.58 3.21
N ASP A 74 7.87 -12.46 2.45
CA ASP A 74 8.46 -13.61 1.76
C ASP A 74 9.16 -14.64 2.68
N MET A 75 8.91 -14.59 3.99
CA MET A 75 9.52 -15.49 4.97
C MET A 75 8.81 -16.84 5.05
N ASN A 76 9.54 -17.89 5.40
CA ASN A 76 8.99 -19.17 5.86
C ASN A 76 8.65 -19.14 7.36
N GLN A 77 7.97 -20.16 7.87
CA GLN A 77 7.46 -20.20 9.25
C GLN A 77 8.58 -20.06 10.29
N LYS A 78 9.73 -20.69 10.07
CA LYS A 78 10.89 -20.62 10.95
C LYS A 78 11.54 -19.24 10.90
N GLU A 79 11.78 -18.71 9.70
CA GLU A 79 12.37 -17.39 9.50
C GLU A 79 11.55 -16.31 10.21
N PHE A 80 10.24 -16.29 9.98
CA PHE A 80 9.34 -15.33 10.61
C PHE A 80 9.31 -15.47 12.14
N ALA A 81 9.29 -16.71 12.65
CA ALA A 81 9.36 -16.95 14.10
C ALA A 81 10.63 -16.34 14.73
N LEU A 82 11.79 -16.57 14.10
CA LEU A 82 13.07 -16.03 14.55
C LEU A 82 13.11 -14.50 14.43
N SER A 83 12.57 -13.93 13.36
CA SER A 83 12.49 -12.48 13.13
C SER A 83 11.67 -11.76 14.20
N ILE A 84 10.53 -12.31 14.61
CA ILE A 84 9.69 -11.72 15.66
C ILE A 84 10.10 -12.13 17.09
N GLY A 85 11.08 -13.03 17.22
CA GLY A 85 11.65 -13.46 18.50
C GLY A 85 10.81 -14.49 19.26
N VAL A 86 10.02 -15.31 18.57
CA VAL A 86 9.29 -16.45 19.16
C VAL A 86 9.99 -17.77 18.84
N GLY A 87 9.66 -18.85 19.57
CA GLY A 87 10.29 -20.16 19.34
C GLY A 87 10.03 -20.68 17.92
N GLU A 88 11.01 -21.36 17.32
CA GLU A 88 11.02 -21.76 15.89
C GLU A 88 9.75 -22.48 15.42
N ILE A 89 9.16 -23.32 16.27
CA ILE A 89 7.99 -24.16 15.95
C ILE A 89 6.66 -23.41 16.20
N THR A 90 6.70 -22.24 16.84
CA THR A 90 5.52 -21.48 17.27
C THR A 90 4.60 -21.13 16.10
N ILE A 91 5.17 -20.55 15.04
CA ILE A 91 4.41 -20.13 13.86
C ILE A 91 3.92 -21.35 13.07
N HIS A 92 4.75 -22.40 12.95
CA HIS A 92 4.33 -23.66 12.35
C HIS A 92 3.09 -24.24 13.05
N ARG A 93 3.04 -24.23 14.39
CA ARG A 93 1.88 -24.72 15.14
C ARG A 93 0.63 -23.90 14.89
N PHE A 94 0.74 -22.56 14.91
CA PHE A 94 -0.42 -21.69 14.77
C PHE A 94 -1.01 -21.69 13.36
N GLU A 95 -0.16 -21.80 12.33
CA GLU A 95 -0.62 -21.97 10.94
C GLU A 95 -1.23 -23.35 10.67
N ASN A 96 -0.95 -24.33 11.52
CA ASN A 96 -1.53 -25.68 11.46
C ASN A 96 -2.64 -25.88 12.52
N GLY A 97 -3.33 -24.81 12.92
CA GLY A 97 -4.55 -24.88 13.74
C GLY A 97 -4.38 -24.69 15.25
N SER A 98 -3.16 -24.75 15.81
CA SER A 98 -2.99 -24.50 17.25
C SER A 98 -3.42 -23.09 17.66
N ILE A 99 -3.94 -22.94 18.89
CA ILE A 99 -4.38 -21.65 19.45
C ILE A 99 -3.21 -20.94 20.15
N GLN A 100 -2.96 -19.69 19.77
CA GLN A 100 -1.95 -18.80 20.35
C GLN A 100 -2.39 -18.15 21.68
N THR A 101 -1.42 -17.61 22.40
CA THR A 101 -1.68 -16.70 23.53
C THR A 101 -1.91 -15.28 23.00
N GLU A 102 -2.61 -14.44 23.76
CA GLU A 102 -2.87 -13.03 23.40
C GLU A 102 -1.58 -12.23 23.20
N SER A 103 -0.53 -12.54 23.98
CA SER A 103 0.78 -11.89 23.86
C SER A 103 1.45 -12.15 22.51
N VAL A 104 1.43 -13.41 22.06
CA VAL A 104 2.03 -13.77 20.77
C VAL A 104 1.15 -13.30 19.61
N ASP A 105 -0.18 -13.36 19.77
CA ASP A 105 -1.13 -12.78 18.82
C ASP A 105 -0.84 -11.30 18.57
N SER A 106 -0.65 -10.53 19.64
CA SER A 106 -0.32 -9.10 19.57
C SER A 106 0.99 -8.85 18.83
N ILE A 107 2.04 -9.64 19.09
CA ILE A 107 3.32 -9.50 18.38
C ILE A 107 3.16 -9.79 16.89
N ILE A 108 2.42 -10.85 16.52
CA ILE A 108 2.17 -11.18 15.11
C ILE A 108 1.39 -10.05 14.44
N ARG A 109 0.34 -9.51 15.06
CA ARG A 109 -0.42 -8.36 14.55
C ARG A 109 0.46 -7.14 14.34
N LEU A 110 1.24 -6.76 15.35
CA LEU A 110 2.12 -5.60 15.26
C LEU A 110 3.20 -5.79 14.19
N SER A 111 3.67 -7.02 14.00
CA SER A 111 4.67 -7.33 12.97
C SER A 111 4.14 -7.21 11.53
N GLU A 112 2.82 -7.10 11.34
CA GLU A 112 2.25 -6.77 10.03
C GLU A 112 2.70 -5.38 9.56
N ASP A 113 2.98 -4.47 10.48
CA ASP A 113 3.55 -3.15 10.16
C ASP A 113 5.05 -3.28 9.81
N PRO A 114 5.48 -2.87 8.60
CA PRO A 114 6.89 -2.90 8.19
C PRO A 114 7.85 -2.15 9.11
N ASP A 115 7.42 -1.07 9.77
CA ASP A 115 8.26 -0.34 10.73
C ASP A 115 8.56 -1.18 11.97
N ILE A 116 7.52 -1.87 12.46
CA ILE A 116 7.67 -2.77 13.60
C ILE A 116 8.50 -3.98 13.21
N MET A 117 8.23 -4.58 12.05
CA MET A 117 9.04 -5.70 11.55
C MET A 117 10.52 -5.32 11.40
N TYR A 118 10.81 -4.12 10.89
CA TYR A 118 12.19 -3.62 10.78
C TYR A 118 12.89 -3.58 12.15
N ASN A 119 12.21 -3.04 13.16
CA ASN A 119 12.74 -2.98 14.52
C ASN A 119 12.90 -4.37 15.15
N LEU A 120 11.95 -5.30 14.90
CA LEU A 120 12.02 -6.68 15.36
C LEU A 120 13.21 -7.42 14.75
N LEU A 121 13.45 -7.25 13.45
CA LEU A 121 14.60 -7.83 12.76
C LEU A 121 15.92 -7.36 13.38
N ILE A 122 16.09 -6.06 13.59
CA ILE A 122 17.30 -5.51 14.22
C ILE A 122 17.47 -6.08 15.63
N LYS A 123 16.39 -6.08 16.43
CA LYS A 123 16.42 -6.60 17.79
C LYS A 123 16.81 -8.07 17.86
N ASN A 124 16.34 -8.87 16.90
CA ASN A 124 16.52 -10.33 16.87
C ASN A 124 17.59 -10.78 15.87
N GLN A 125 18.49 -9.90 15.44
CA GLN A 125 19.53 -10.20 14.43
C GLN A 125 20.36 -11.44 14.79
N ALA A 126 20.70 -11.62 16.07
CA ALA A 126 21.51 -12.74 16.54
C ALA A 126 20.87 -14.13 16.33
N ASN A 127 19.56 -14.17 16.07
CA ASN A 127 18.82 -15.42 15.81
C ASN A 127 18.84 -15.82 14.32
N LEU A 128 19.37 -14.97 13.43
CA LEU A 128 19.34 -15.14 11.98
C LEU A 128 20.77 -15.31 11.44
N SER A 129 20.89 -15.92 10.26
CA SER A 129 22.15 -15.86 9.52
C SER A 129 22.34 -14.46 8.91
N ASP A 130 23.59 -14.03 8.69
CA ASP A 130 23.87 -12.70 8.09
C ASP A 130 23.24 -12.54 6.71
N ASN A 131 23.18 -13.63 5.92
CA ASN A 131 22.55 -13.65 4.60
C ASN A 131 21.03 -13.49 4.70
N ASP A 132 20.39 -14.22 5.61
CA ASP A 132 18.94 -14.11 5.81
C ASP A 132 18.57 -12.72 6.34
N PHE A 133 19.32 -12.23 7.34
CA PHE A 133 19.12 -10.91 7.90
C PHE A 133 19.24 -9.80 6.85
N SER A 134 20.29 -9.81 6.03
CA SER A 134 20.49 -8.80 4.98
C SER A 134 19.39 -8.85 3.91
N SER A 135 18.96 -10.06 3.50
CA SER A 135 17.86 -10.25 2.55
C SER A 135 16.53 -9.72 3.10
N PHE A 136 16.18 -10.10 4.32
CA PHE A 136 14.94 -9.65 4.97
C PHE A 136 14.95 -8.15 5.24
N LEU A 137 16.08 -7.60 5.71
CA LEU A 137 16.20 -6.17 5.96
C LEU A 137 15.97 -5.38 4.66
N LYS A 138 16.50 -5.84 3.53
CA LYS A 138 16.26 -5.20 2.22
C LYS A 138 14.77 -5.23 1.85
N LYS A 139 14.11 -6.38 1.98
CA LYS A 139 12.67 -6.54 1.66
C LYS A 139 11.80 -5.65 2.57
N VAL A 140 12.03 -5.70 3.88
CA VAL A 140 11.28 -4.92 4.86
C VAL A 140 11.52 -3.42 4.69
N SER A 141 12.75 -3.01 4.38
CA SER A 141 13.06 -1.59 4.09
C SER A 141 12.33 -1.09 2.85
N ALA A 142 12.21 -1.92 1.80
CA ALA A 142 11.43 -1.58 0.62
C ALA A 142 9.94 -1.41 0.94
N LEU A 143 9.35 -2.32 1.74
CA LEU A 143 7.95 -2.23 2.17
C LEU A 143 7.70 -1.00 3.07
N LYS A 144 8.64 -0.72 3.99
CA LYS A 144 8.60 0.48 4.83
C LYS A 144 8.61 1.75 3.98
N ARG A 145 9.49 1.81 2.97
CA ARG A 145 9.53 2.91 2.02
C ARG A 145 8.20 3.09 1.28
N LEU A 146 7.65 2.01 0.70
CA LEU A 146 6.36 2.06 0.01
C LEU A 146 5.22 2.56 0.93
N LYS A 147 5.19 2.10 2.19
CA LYS A 147 4.25 2.59 3.19
C LYS A 147 4.38 4.09 3.43
N HIS A 148 5.60 4.61 3.57
CA HIS A 148 5.83 6.05 3.78
C HIS A 148 5.49 6.90 2.55
N HIS A 149 5.54 6.31 1.34
CA HIS A 149 5.23 7.02 0.10
C HIS A 149 3.73 6.99 -0.24
N LYS A 150 2.94 6.23 0.52
CA LYS A 150 1.47 6.22 0.46
C LYS A 150 0.91 7.45 1.18
N ILE A 151 1.00 8.60 0.51
CA ILE A 151 0.57 9.90 1.05
C ILE A 151 -0.92 10.17 0.81
N ALA A 152 -1.44 9.81 -0.37
CA ALA A 152 -2.83 10.06 -0.74
C ALA A 152 -3.75 8.96 -0.21
N ASP A 153 -4.90 9.32 0.33
CA ASP A 153 -5.96 8.37 0.66
C ASP A 153 -7.14 8.57 -0.30
N PHE A 154 -7.59 7.49 -0.93
CA PHE A 154 -8.65 7.56 -1.94
C PHE A 154 -9.33 6.20 -2.12
N ASN A 155 -10.61 6.24 -2.50
CA ASN A 155 -11.36 5.05 -2.90
C ASN A 155 -11.47 5.02 -4.43
N ILE A 156 -11.03 3.94 -5.06
CA ILE A 156 -11.07 3.81 -6.53
C ILE A 156 -12.49 3.94 -7.09
N ASN A 157 -13.52 3.55 -6.32
CA ASN A 157 -14.91 3.64 -6.73
C ASN A 157 -15.37 5.08 -6.98
N ASP A 158 -14.70 6.05 -6.35
CA ASP A 158 -15.00 7.47 -6.53
C ASP A 158 -14.59 7.99 -7.91
N TYR A 159 -13.87 7.20 -8.71
CA TYR A 159 -13.31 7.57 -10.01
C TYR A 159 -13.92 6.78 -11.18
N ILE A 160 -14.53 5.62 -10.93
CA ILE A 160 -14.97 4.65 -11.95
C ILE A 160 -15.94 5.27 -12.98
N ASN A 161 -16.82 6.17 -12.53
CA ASN A 161 -17.87 6.75 -13.37
C ASN A 161 -17.52 8.13 -13.94
N LEU A 162 -16.31 8.63 -13.70
CA LEU A 162 -15.87 9.93 -14.21
C LEU A 162 -15.19 9.78 -15.56
N ASN A 163 -15.45 10.70 -16.48
CA ASN A 163 -14.74 10.72 -17.76
C ASN A 163 -13.25 11.04 -17.53
N PHE A 164 -12.37 10.26 -18.16
CA PHE A 164 -10.93 10.46 -18.08
C PHE A 164 -10.26 10.30 -19.45
N GLU A 165 -9.53 11.32 -19.84
CA GLU A 165 -8.76 11.40 -21.08
C GLU A 165 -7.36 11.96 -20.80
N THR A 166 -6.37 11.57 -21.62
CA THR A 166 -5.04 12.19 -21.56
C THR A 166 -5.14 13.60 -22.13
N GLU A 167 -4.78 14.59 -21.33
CA GLU A 167 -4.92 16.01 -21.66
C GLU A 167 -3.60 16.64 -22.10
N SER A 168 -3.68 17.85 -22.66
CA SER A 168 -2.51 18.68 -22.90
C SER A 168 -1.84 19.06 -21.57
N ILE A 169 -0.51 18.98 -21.49
CA ILE A 169 0.24 19.40 -20.31
C ILE A 169 -0.09 20.83 -19.87
N ASN A 170 -0.40 21.72 -20.82
CA ASN A 170 -0.76 23.10 -20.52
C ASN A 170 -2.08 23.19 -19.75
N TYR A 171 -3.06 22.35 -20.09
CA TYR A 171 -4.35 22.30 -19.39
C TYR A 171 -4.20 21.70 -18.00
N VAL A 172 -3.45 20.60 -17.86
CA VAL A 172 -3.14 20.00 -16.55
C VAL A 172 -2.42 20.99 -15.64
N THR A 173 -1.42 21.70 -16.19
CA THR A 173 -0.62 22.70 -15.47
C THR A 173 -1.49 23.85 -14.98
N ASN A 174 -2.38 24.37 -15.83
CA ASN A 174 -3.24 25.48 -15.46
C ASN A 174 -4.26 25.08 -14.40
N GLN A 175 -4.91 23.92 -14.57
CA GLN A 175 -5.86 23.41 -13.57
C GLN A 175 -5.18 23.19 -12.22
N LEU A 176 -3.95 22.65 -12.20
CA LEU A 176 -3.18 22.48 -10.97
C LEU A 176 -2.85 23.82 -10.29
N ILE A 177 -2.43 24.84 -11.04
CA ILE A 177 -2.16 26.17 -10.48
C ILE A 177 -3.43 26.75 -9.86
N ILE A 178 -4.56 26.68 -10.57
CA ILE A 178 -5.86 27.18 -10.10
C ILE A 178 -6.25 26.45 -8.81
N GLU A 179 -6.22 25.13 -8.80
CA GLU A 179 -6.68 24.32 -7.66
C GLU A 179 -5.81 24.57 -6.42
N TYR A 180 -4.49 24.57 -6.59
CA TYR A 180 -3.56 24.83 -5.49
C TYR A 180 -3.75 26.23 -4.91
N ASN A 181 -3.77 27.27 -5.75
CA ASN A 181 -3.90 28.65 -5.28
C ASN A 181 -5.27 28.89 -4.65
N THR A 182 -6.33 28.29 -5.19
CA THR A 182 -7.68 28.33 -4.61
C THR A 182 -7.70 27.72 -3.20
N GLN A 183 -6.98 26.62 -2.98
CA GLN A 183 -6.84 26.03 -1.66
C GLN A 183 -6.15 26.99 -0.68
N ILE A 184 -5.06 27.65 -1.09
CA ILE A 184 -4.34 28.63 -0.28
C ILE A 184 -5.23 29.84 0.04
N ASP A 185 -5.99 30.33 -0.93
CA ASP A 185 -6.95 31.42 -0.72
C ASP A 185 -8.05 31.04 0.27
N ASN A 186 -8.57 29.81 0.17
CA ASN A 186 -9.59 29.31 1.07
C ASN A 186 -9.06 29.18 2.51
N VAL A 187 -7.81 28.73 2.68
CA VAL A 187 -7.13 28.70 3.99
C VAL A 187 -6.95 30.11 4.53
N SER A 188 -6.47 31.05 3.71
CA SER A 188 -6.26 32.45 4.11
C SER A 188 -7.56 33.11 4.57
N LYS A 189 -8.64 32.91 3.81
CA LYS A 189 -10.00 33.38 4.16
C LYS A 189 -10.51 32.75 5.45
N LYS A 190 -10.28 31.44 5.66
CA LYS A 190 -10.71 30.72 6.87
C LYS A 190 -10.07 31.29 8.15
N TYR A 191 -8.84 31.76 8.07
CA TYR A 191 -8.12 32.32 9.22
C TYR A 191 -8.14 33.86 9.29
N GLY A 192 -8.93 34.52 8.44
CA GLY A 192 -9.09 35.98 8.47
C GLY A 192 -7.82 36.75 8.10
N ILE A 193 -6.96 36.18 7.26
CA ILE A 193 -5.75 36.83 6.77
C ILE A 193 -6.15 37.80 5.64
N GLU A 194 -6.05 39.11 5.89
CA GLU A 194 -6.33 40.16 4.89
C GLU A 194 -5.24 40.26 3.80
N ASP A 195 -5.69 40.67 2.61
CA ASP A 195 -4.97 41.13 1.41
C ASP A 195 -3.54 40.60 1.13
N ASN A 196 -3.43 39.83 0.05
CA ASN A 196 -2.22 39.54 -0.73
C ASN A 196 -1.06 38.82 -0.01
N CYS A 197 -1.20 38.47 1.28
CA CYS A 197 -0.19 37.69 2.01
C CYS A 197 -0.15 36.21 1.56
N GLY A 198 -1.30 35.64 1.17
CA GLY A 198 -1.40 34.28 0.65
C GLY A 198 -0.70 34.06 -0.70
N ALA A 199 -0.47 35.14 -1.46
CA ALA A 199 0.23 35.07 -2.74
C ALA A 199 1.70 34.64 -2.60
N ALA A 200 2.31 34.84 -1.42
CA ALA A 200 3.64 34.31 -1.10
C ALA A 200 3.65 32.77 -0.97
N GLU A 201 2.51 32.18 -0.61
CA GLU A 201 2.31 30.73 -0.41
C GLU A 201 1.73 30.03 -1.65
N TYR A 202 1.46 30.77 -2.73
CA TYR A 202 1.06 30.20 -4.00
C TYR A 202 2.10 29.26 -4.57
N ILE A 203 1.66 28.42 -5.50
CA ILE A 203 2.49 27.36 -6.03
C ILE A 203 3.78 27.92 -6.65
N THR A 204 4.91 27.37 -6.22
CA THR A 204 6.22 27.71 -6.78
C THR A 204 6.54 26.82 -7.99
N PRO A 205 7.42 27.26 -8.91
CA PRO A 205 7.82 26.44 -10.05
C PRO A 205 8.37 25.06 -9.66
N LEU A 206 9.10 24.97 -8.55
CA LEU A 206 9.62 23.71 -8.04
C LEU A 206 8.47 22.78 -7.61
N LYS A 207 7.52 23.29 -6.82
CA LYS A 207 6.38 22.50 -6.33
C LYS A 207 5.47 22.07 -7.47
N LEU A 208 5.24 22.96 -8.44
CA LEU A 208 4.50 22.66 -9.67
C LEU A 208 5.04 21.41 -10.37
N GLN A 209 6.36 21.31 -10.55
CA GLN A 209 6.99 20.15 -11.20
C GLN A 209 6.77 18.85 -10.41
N LYS A 210 6.83 18.90 -9.08
CA LYS A 210 6.59 17.72 -8.24
C LYS A 210 5.14 17.27 -8.30
N LEU A 211 4.20 18.20 -8.21
CA LEU A 211 2.77 17.86 -8.25
C LEU A 211 2.36 17.34 -9.62
N LEU A 212 2.93 17.83 -10.73
CA LEU A 212 2.72 17.25 -12.06
C LEU A 212 3.17 15.78 -12.15
N TYR A 213 4.30 15.44 -11.53
CA TYR A 213 4.75 14.05 -11.43
C TYR A 213 3.77 13.18 -10.63
N TYR A 214 3.28 13.66 -9.48
CA TYR A 214 2.29 12.93 -8.68
C TYR A 214 0.94 12.80 -9.40
N ILE A 215 0.49 13.81 -10.15
CA ILE A 215 -0.70 13.72 -11.02
C ILE A 215 -0.53 12.60 -12.04
N GLN A 216 0.63 12.53 -12.72
CA GLN A 216 0.93 11.48 -13.68
C GLN A 216 0.89 10.10 -13.02
N GLY A 217 1.50 9.94 -11.84
CA GLY A 217 1.49 8.69 -11.09
C GLY A 217 0.11 8.25 -10.63
N MET A 218 -0.69 9.18 -10.08
CA MET A 218 -2.06 8.89 -9.64
C MET A 218 -2.99 8.56 -10.82
N ALA A 219 -2.86 9.23 -11.96
CA ALA A 219 -3.60 8.89 -13.17
C ALA A 219 -3.27 7.46 -13.66
N LEU A 220 -1.98 7.09 -13.66
CA LEU A 220 -1.55 5.75 -14.03
C LEU A 220 -2.03 4.68 -13.04
N ARG A 221 -2.13 5.01 -11.74
CA ARG A 221 -2.67 4.12 -10.71
C ARG A 221 -4.18 3.90 -10.85
N ILE A 222 -4.93 4.98 -11.04
CA ILE A 222 -6.40 4.97 -10.97
C ILE A 222 -7.01 4.55 -12.32
N TYR A 223 -6.56 5.15 -13.42
CA TYR A 223 -7.12 4.94 -14.75
C TYR A 223 -6.25 4.06 -15.65
N GLY A 224 -5.02 3.73 -15.23
CA GLY A 224 -4.07 2.96 -16.05
C GLY A 224 -3.52 3.74 -17.24
N LYS A 225 -3.85 5.04 -17.36
CA LYS A 225 -3.57 5.94 -18.48
C LYS A 225 -2.82 7.19 -18.00
N PRO A 226 -1.96 7.79 -18.83
CA PRO A 226 -1.24 9.01 -18.47
C PRO A 226 -2.17 10.22 -18.39
N ALA A 227 -1.89 11.16 -17.47
CA ALA A 227 -2.58 12.44 -17.38
C ALA A 227 -2.22 13.37 -18.54
N PHE A 228 -0.96 13.32 -18.98
CA PHE A 228 -0.43 14.03 -20.14
C PHE A 228 0.64 13.19 -20.84
N SER A 229 0.91 13.49 -22.12
CA SER A 229 1.82 12.71 -22.97
C SER A 229 3.30 13.15 -22.93
N ASN A 230 3.58 14.35 -22.41
CA ASN A 230 4.94 14.88 -22.32
C ASN A 230 5.86 14.00 -21.46
N SER A 231 7.12 13.91 -21.86
CA SER A 231 8.15 13.20 -21.10
C SER A 231 8.48 13.93 -19.80
N ILE A 232 8.77 13.16 -18.76
CA ILE A 232 9.28 13.65 -17.48
C ILE A 232 10.76 13.30 -17.40
N SER A 233 11.61 14.29 -17.20
CA SER A 233 13.05 14.12 -17.08
C SER A 233 13.49 14.02 -15.62
N ALA A 234 14.50 13.20 -15.34
CA ALA A 234 15.11 13.06 -14.02
C ALA A 234 16.20 14.13 -13.83
N TRP A 235 15.85 15.25 -13.22
CA TRP A 235 16.79 16.36 -12.98
C TRP A 235 17.33 16.34 -11.55
N GLN A 236 18.33 17.18 -11.28
CA GLN A 236 18.99 17.32 -9.98
C GLN A 236 18.00 17.50 -8.82
N TYR A 237 16.93 18.25 -9.02
CA TYR A 237 15.90 18.50 -7.98
C TYR A 237 14.65 17.65 -8.21
N GLY A 238 14.78 16.48 -8.84
CA GLY A 238 13.68 15.51 -9.03
C GLY A 238 13.06 15.56 -10.43
N PRO A 239 11.85 14.99 -10.62
CA PRO A 239 11.17 14.94 -11.90
C PRO A 239 10.80 16.35 -12.43
N VAL A 240 10.98 16.56 -13.73
CA VAL A 240 10.70 17.82 -14.44
C VAL A 240 10.06 17.55 -15.81
N VAL A 241 8.93 18.20 -16.08
CA VAL A 241 8.39 18.38 -17.43
C VAL A 241 9.02 19.65 -18.02
N GLU A 242 9.92 19.46 -19.00
CA GLU A 242 10.79 20.54 -19.50
C GLU A 242 10.01 21.71 -20.11
N GLU A 243 8.93 21.44 -20.85
CA GLU A 243 8.06 22.46 -21.44
C GLU A 243 7.50 23.41 -20.37
N VAL A 244 6.96 22.85 -19.29
CA VAL A 244 6.43 23.60 -18.15
C VAL A 244 7.54 24.35 -17.42
N TYR A 245 8.73 23.75 -17.29
CA TYR A 245 9.87 24.40 -16.66
C TYR A 245 10.28 25.65 -17.44
N GLN A 246 10.39 25.58 -18.76
CA GLN A 246 10.74 26.75 -19.56
C GLN A 246 9.69 27.86 -19.46
N GLN A 247 8.42 27.49 -19.29
CA GLN A 247 7.30 28.43 -19.16
C GLN A 247 7.30 29.20 -17.83
N TYR A 248 7.67 28.54 -16.73
CA TYR A 248 7.54 29.06 -15.35
C TYR A 248 8.86 29.13 -14.57
N LYS A 249 10.03 28.96 -15.21
CA LYS A 249 11.33 29.04 -14.54
C LYS A 249 11.49 30.33 -13.74
N GLY A 250 12.10 30.21 -12.57
CA GLY A 250 12.25 31.30 -11.62
C GLY A 250 12.08 30.79 -10.19
N ARG A 251 11.93 31.72 -9.25
CA ARG A 251 11.74 31.43 -7.82
C ARG A 251 10.43 31.96 -7.24
N ASN A 252 9.73 32.79 -8.00
CA ASN A 252 8.54 33.49 -7.50
C ASN A 252 7.32 32.57 -7.58
N PRO A 253 6.39 32.66 -6.62
CA PRO A 253 5.08 32.04 -6.72
C PRO A 253 4.33 32.42 -7.99
N ILE A 254 3.54 31.50 -8.52
CA ILE A 254 2.78 31.67 -9.75
C ILE A 254 1.36 32.09 -9.38
N ALA A 255 1.00 33.34 -9.64
CA ALA A 255 -0.31 33.88 -9.25
C ALA A 255 -1.45 33.38 -10.13
N THR A 256 -1.28 33.41 -11.45
CA THR A 256 -2.30 33.02 -12.41
C THR A 256 -1.72 32.11 -13.49
N PRO A 257 -2.49 31.13 -13.99
CA PRO A 257 -2.13 30.38 -15.18
C PRO A 257 -2.08 31.29 -16.42
N LYS A 258 -1.54 30.77 -17.54
CA LYS A 258 -1.45 31.54 -18.79
C LYS A 258 -2.69 31.43 -19.70
N THR A 259 -3.56 30.45 -19.52
CA THR A 259 -4.77 30.25 -20.34
C THR A 259 -5.92 29.65 -19.52
N ASP A 260 -7.17 29.91 -19.95
CA ASP A 260 -8.39 29.37 -19.34
C ASP A 260 -8.91 28.18 -20.14
N TYR A 261 -8.65 26.96 -19.66
CA TYR A 261 -9.26 25.74 -20.18
C TYR A 261 -9.41 24.72 -19.05
N GLU A 262 -10.54 24.03 -19.01
CA GLU A 262 -10.85 23.00 -18.00
C GLU A 262 -10.52 21.59 -18.53
N VAL A 263 -9.98 20.74 -17.65
CA VAL A 263 -9.71 19.33 -17.94
C VAL A 263 -10.93 18.45 -17.67
N CYS A 264 -10.94 17.22 -18.19
CA CYS A 264 -11.99 16.24 -17.86
C CYS A 264 -12.16 15.97 -16.35
N ASP A 265 -13.38 15.60 -15.94
CA ASP A 265 -13.77 15.44 -14.53
C ASP A 265 -12.88 14.47 -13.74
N GLY A 266 -12.51 13.34 -14.34
CA GLY A 266 -11.65 12.34 -13.71
C GLY A 266 -10.25 12.89 -13.44
N LEU A 267 -9.70 13.68 -14.37
CA LEU A 267 -8.39 14.30 -14.18
C LEU A 267 -8.46 15.45 -13.17
N LYS A 268 -9.53 16.25 -13.21
CA LYS A 268 -9.78 17.30 -12.19
C LYS A 268 -9.78 16.71 -10.79
N LYS A 269 -10.48 15.60 -10.57
CA LYS A 269 -10.51 14.92 -9.26
C LYS A 269 -9.14 14.36 -8.84
N ILE A 270 -8.31 13.89 -9.78
CA ILE A 270 -6.92 13.51 -9.48
C ILE A 270 -6.10 14.72 -9.04
N ILE A 271 -6.26 15.86 -9.71
CA ILE A 271 -5.56 17.11 -9.35
C ILE A 271 -5.97 17.53 -7.94
N GLU A 272 -7.26 17.53 -7.62
CA GLU A 272 -7.79 17.80 -6.28
C GLU A 272 -7.21 16.83 -5.23
N LEU A 273 -7.12 15.54 -5.54
CA LEU A 273 -6.48 14.54 -4.66
C LEU A 273 -5.00 14.88 -4.42
N VAL A 274 -4.24 15.19 -5.46
CA VAL A 274 -2.81 15.50 -5.35
C VAL A 274 -2.59 16.81 -4.58
N VAL A 275 -3.41 17.83 -4.81
CA VAL A 275 -3.33 19.12 -4.08
C VAL A 275 -3.68 18.94 -2.59
N SER A 276 -4.73 18.18 -2.29
CA SER A 276 -5.15 17.92 -0.90
C SER A 276 -4.21 17.00 -0.14
N SER A 277 -3.39 16.20 -0.82
CA SER A 277 -2.40 15.31 -0.22
C SER A 277 -0.97 15.87 -0.36
N TYR A 278 -0.29 15.60 -1.47
CA TYR A 278 1.07 16.03 -1.76
C TYR A 278 1.24 17.55 -1.79
N GLY A 279 0.19 18.31 -2.13
CA GLY A 279 0.20 19.76 -2.10
C GLY A 279 0.40 20.34 -0.69
N GLN A 280 0.15 19.58 0.37
CA GLN A 280 0.41 20.03 1.75
C GLN A 280 1.87 19.85 2.19
N ILE A 281 2.67 19.12 1.40
CA ILE A 281 4.07 18.83 1.73
C ILE A 281 4.96 20.01 1.29
N GLU A 282 5.97 20.33 2.09
CA GLU A 282 6.97 21.35 1.75
C GLU A 282 7.77 20.94 0.50
N ALA A 283 8.18 21.93 -0.29
CA ALA A 283 8.87 21.67 -1.57
C ALA A 283 10.19 20.89 -1.38
N GLY A 284 10.90 21.10 -0.27
CA GLY A 284 12.11 20.34 0.08
C GLY A 284 11.80 18.86 0.32
N SER A 285 10.78 18.57 1.15
CA SER A 285 10.36 17.20 1.42
C SER A 285 9.81 16.49 0.18
N LEU A 286 9.20 17.20 -0.76
CA LEU A 286 8.82 16.62 -2.06
C LEU A 286 10.04 16.24 -2.90
N ILE A 287 11.16 16.97 -2.81
CA ILE A 287 12.41 16.58 -3.47
C ILE A 287 12.90 15.27 -2.85
N ASP A 288 13.03 15.22 -1.52
CA ASP A 288 13.49 14.04 -0.79
C ASP A 288 12.63 12.82 -1.11
N LEU A 289 11.30 13.00 -1.12
CA LEU A 289 10.36 11.95 -1.47
C LEU A 289 10.62 11.43 -2.88
N THR A 290 10.65 12.31 -3.90
CA THR A 290 10.91 11.89 -5.29
C THR A 290 12.28 11.25 -5.48
N HIS A 291 13.29 11.60 -4.67
CA HIS A 291 14.64 11.03 -4.76
C HIS A 291 14.74 9.63 -4.15
N ASP A 292 13.84 9.28 -3.22
CA ASP A 292 13.76 7.93 -2.65
C ASP A 292 12.85 6.99 -3.48
N GLU A 293 12.17 7.51 -4.51
CA GLU A 293 11.27 6.72 -5.36
C GLU A 293 12.01 6.00 -6.51
N ASP A 294 11.68 4.71 -6.70
CA ASP A 294 12.30 3.85 -7.72
C ASP A 294 12.30 4.46 -9.15
N PRO A 295 11.23 5.14 -9.63
CA PRO A 295 11.23 5.75 -10.96
C PRO A 295 12.32 6.79 -11.14
N TRP A 296 12.61 7.61 -10.13
CA TRP A 296 13.69 8.60 -10.22
C TRP A 296 15.06 7.93 -10.11
N ILE A 297 15.24 7.05 -9.10
CA ILE A 297 16.50 6.33 -8.85
C ILE A 297 16.97 5.57 -10.11
N ASN A 298 16.05 4.88 -10.78
CA ASN A 298 16.36 4.07 -11.96
C ASN A 298 16.55 4.89 -13.24
N SER A 299 16.26 6.19 -13.21
CA SER A 299 16.29 7.07 -14.40
C SER A 299 17.43 8.09 -14.38
N VAL A 300 18.29 8.08 -13.35
CA VAL A 300 19.43 9.00 -13.23
C VAL A 300 20.38 8.92 -14.44
N ASN A 301 20.54 7.73 -15.02
CA ASN A 301 21.43 7.52 -16.17
C ASN A 301 20.76 7.78 -17.52
N SER A 302 19.45 7.56 -17.65
CA SER A 302 18.70 7.78 -18.90
C SER A 302 18.29 9.23 -19.09
N GLY A 303 18.22 10.01 -18.01
CA GLY A 303 17.73 11.39 -18.00
C GLY A 303 16.21 11.53 -18.20
N THR A 304 15.51 10.47 -18.57
CA THR A 304 14.05 10.43 -18.77
C THR A 304 13.43 9.30 -17.96
N ILE A 305 12.36 9.63 -17.22
CA ILE A 305 11.61 8.71 -16.37
C ILE A 305 10.57 7.99 -17.21
N SER A 306 10.66 6.66 -17.27
CA SER A 306 9.71 5.82 -18.00
C SER A 306 8.31 5.87 -17.37
N ILE A 307 7.27 6.03 -18.21
CA ILE A 307 5.86 5.96 -17.78
C ILE A 307 5.55 4.60 -17.14
N ASP A 308 6.11 3.51 -17.66
CA ASP A 308 5.88 2.17 -17.13
C ASP A 308 6.47 2.03 -15.72
N PHE A 309 7.66 2.60 -15.47
CA PHE A 309 8.24 2.61 -14.13
C PHE A 309 7.43 3.45 -13.14
N ILE A 310 6.89 4.59 -13.56
CA ILE A 310 5.97 5.38 -12.73
C ILE A 310 4.73 4.54 -12.38
N LYS A 311 4.12 3.90 -13.40
CA LYS A 311 2.92 3.07 -13.20
C LYS A 311 3.17 1.89 -12.26
N GLU A 312 4.23 1.14 -12.49
CA GLU A 312 4.62 0.02 -11.62
C GLU A 312 4.85 0.46 -10.18
N TYR A 313 5.53 1.60 -10.00
CA TYR A 313 5.84 2.12 -8.69
C TYR A 313 4.59 2.55 -7.91
N PHE A 314 3.72 3.36 -8.52
CA PHE A 314 2.48 3.79 -7.88
C PHE A 314 1.52 2.62 -7.64
N ASN A 315 1.52 1.59 -8.49
CA ASN A 315 0.79 0.35 -8.20
C ASN A 315 1.30 -0.35 -6.94
N LYS A 316 2.61 -0.38 -6.69
CA LYS A 316 3.19 -0.96 -5.46
C LYS A 316 2.90 -0.10 -4.22
N VAL A 317 2.93 1.22 -4.34
CA VAL A 317 2.64 2.14 -3.22
C VAL A 317 1.18 2.02 -2.76
N TYR A 318 0.27 1.82 -3.72
CA TYR A 318 -1.18 1.82 -3.49
C TYR A 318 -1.82 0.43 -3.68
N GLU A 319 -1.04 -0.64 -3.55
CA GLU A 319 -1.53 -2.04 -3.52
C GLU A 319 -2.45 -2.29 -2.32
#